data_AF-A0A0G4GCK3-F1
#
_entry.id   AF-A0A0G4GCK3-F1
#
_cell.length_a   1.000
_cell.length_b   1.000
_cell.length_c   1.000
_cell.angle_alpha   90.00
_cell.angle_beta   90.00
_cell.angle_gamma   90.00
#
_symmetry.space_group_name_H-M   'P 1'
#
loop_
_entity.id
_entity.type
_entity.pdbx_description
1 polymer ?
#
loop_
_entity_poly.entity_id
_entity_poly.type
_entity_poly.pdbx_seq_one_letter_code
_entity_poly.pdbx_strand_id
1 'polypeptide(L)'
;MKLVGPLLILFAFGLYGFIAYSFFAFIVPYEPWPAWQRTLLSLVGIFLLANIIYNYLGAIFTDPGSPPEYGGTEMEEGAGMGGLGDEVKQCQKCSRLKPARCHHCSVCNRCVLKMDHHCPWVNNCVGFHNYRYFWLFLVYLAMGCTFVIATVARAFYVAIFTPRQSEFPFFGRQCVALTFVICCAIELAMCVLATFHVYLALTNQTTLEFQLNLHTRARARWNGVNFRNPYDLGRKRNMQQVFGPSRFPIWMMPYLAEPPEGDGLSFRALGKPAVLRLPQRPKCDRPATHNAAAG
;
A
#
# COMPACT_ATOMS: atom_id res chain seq x y z
N MET A 1 -20.19 4.56 10.84
CA MET A 1 -18.94 3.91 10.37
C MET A 1 -18.82 2.44 10.80
N LYS A 2 -19.27 2.02 11.99
CA LYS A 2 -19.10 0.64 12.49
C LYS A 2 -19.61 -0.49 11.56
N LEU A 3 -20.65 -0.23 10.76
CA LEU A 3 -21.19 -1.21 9.80
C LEU A 3 -20.55 -1.17 8.41
N VAL A 4 -19.93 -0.05 8.03
CA VAL A 4 -19.43 0.14 6.65
C VAL A 4 -18.28 -0.82 6.35
N GLY A 5 -17.31 -0.94 7.27
CA GLY A 5 -16.16 -1.83 7.08
C GLY A 5 -16.55 -3.30 6.87
N PRO A 6 -17.33 -3.90 7.79
CA PRO A 6 -17.82 -5.28 7.61
C PRO A 6 -18.59 -5.51 6.31
N LEU A 7 -19.44 -4.56 5.91
CA LEU A 7 -20.18 -4.64 4.65
C LEU A 7 -19.25 -4.60 3.42
N LEU A 8 -18.21 -3.76 3.43
CA LEU A 8 -17.20 -3.72 2.37
C LEU A 8 -16.39 -5.01 2.31
N ILE A 9 -16.08 -5.63 3.45
CA ILE A 9 -15.41 -6.93 3.49
C ILE A 9 -16.28 -8.02 2.85
N LEU A 10 -17.56 -8.09 3.25
CA LEU A 10 -18.51 -9.05 2.67
C LEU A 10 -18.68 -8.84 1.16
N PHE A 11 -18.76 -7.58 0.74
CA PHE A 11 -18.84 -7.23 -0.68
C PHE A 11 -17.58 -7.68 -1.43
N ALA A 12 -16.39 -7.44 -0.90
CA ALA A 12 -15.14 -7.89 -1.51
C ALA A 12 -15.07 -9.43 -1.64
N PHE A 13 -15.43 -10.18 -0.58
CA PHE A 13 -15.52 -11.64 -0.67
C PHE A 13 -16.55 -12.11 -1.69
N GLY A 14 -17.69 -11.41 -1.80
CA GLY A 14 -18.70 -11.66 -2.83
C GLY A 14 -18.15 -11.48 -4.24
N LEU A 15 -17.37 -10.41 -4.49
CA LEU A 15 -16.72 -10.17 -5.77
C LEU A 15 -15.70 -11.26 -6.11
N TYR A 16 -14.82 -11.61 -5.17
CA TYR A 16 -13.82 -12.66 -5.39
C TYR A 16 -14.47 -14.02 -5.62
N GLY A 17 -15.50 -14.35 -4.83
CA GLY A 17 -16.28 -15.57 -4.96
C GLY A 17 -17.00 -15.65 -6.30
N PHE A 18 -17.61 -14.56 -6.76
CA PHE A 18 -18.25 -14.49 -8.07
C PHE A 18 -17.24 -14.68 -9.21
N ILE A 19 -16.10 -13.99 -9.18
CA ILE A 19 -15.05 -14.11 -10.20
C ILE A 19 -14.50 -15.53 -10.23
N ALA A 20 -14.19 -16.11 -9.08
CA ALA A 20 -13.70 -17.49 -8.97
C ALA A 20 -14.74 -18.50 -9.49
N TYR A 21 -16.00 -18.37 -9.07
CA TYR A 21 -17.09 -19.21 -9.56
C TYR A 21 -17.21 -19.11 -11.08
N SER A 22 -17.27 -17.90 -11.63
CA SER A 22 -17.36 -17.68 -13.07
C SER A 22 -16.17 -18.29 -13.82
N PHE A 23 -14.96 -18.14 -13.29
CA PHE A 23 -13.74 -18.69 -13.86
C PHE A 23 -13.73 -20.22 -13.91
N PHE A 24 -14.02 -20.88 -12.78
CA PHE A 24 -13.97 -22.33 -12.71
C PHE A 24 -15.20 -23.03 -13.28
N ALA A 25 -16.38 -22.41 -13.25
CA ALA A 25 -17.62 -23.01 -13.75
C ALA A 25 -17.86 -22.74 -15.24
N PHE A 26 -17.39 -21.62 -15.78
CA PHE A 26 -17.66 -21.23 -17.17
C PHE A 26 -16.39 -21.05 -18.00
N ILE A 27 -15.39 -20.32 -17.52
CA ILE A 27 -14.22 -20.00 -18.36
C ILE A 27 -13.38 -21.25 -18.63
N VAL A 28 -12.89 -21.93 -17.59
CA VAL A 28 -12.02 -23.11 -17.73
C VAL A 28 -12.69 -24.26 -18.51
N PRO A 29 -13.98 -24.61 -18.28
CA PRO A 29 -14.58 -25.76 -18.95
C PRO A 29 -14.99 -25.49 -20.41
N TYR A 30 -15.40 -24.28 -20.75
CA TYR A 30 -15.97 -23.94 -22.08
C TYR A 30 -14.95 -23.31 -23.04
N GLU A 31 -13.80 -22.85 -22.55
CA GLU A 31 -12.70 -22.45 -23.42
C GLU A 31 -12.08 -23.68 -24.12
N PRO A 32 -11.79 -23.62 -25.43
CA PRO A 32 -11.32 -24.74 -26.23
C PRO A 32 -9.82 -25.02 -26.02
N TRP A 33 -9.34 -24.94 -24.77
CA TRP A 33 -7.96 -25.21 -24.42
C TRP A 33 -7.71 -26.71 -24.29
N PRO A 34 -6.51 -27.22 -24.64
CA PRO A 34 -6.14 -28.60 -24.35
C PRO A 34 -6.11 -28.85 -22.83
N ALA A 35 -6.23 -30.11 -22.42
CA ALA A 35 -6.36 -30.50 -21.01
C ALA A 35 -5.22 -29.96 -20.12
N TRP A 36 -3.96 -30.03 -20.59
CA TRP A 36 -2.80 -29.53 -19.84
C TRP A 36 -2.90 -28.02 -19.57
N GLN A 37 -3.41 -27.24 -20.52
CA GLN A 37 -3.56 -25.78 -20.39
C GLN A 37 -4.68 -25.46 -19.39
N ARG A 38 -5.80 -26.17 -19.44
CA ARG A 38 -6.88 -26.04 -18.44
C ARG A 38 -6.39 -26.32 -17.02
N THR A 39 -5.62 -27.40 -16.85
CA THR A 39 -5.00 -27.75 -15.57
C THR A 39 -4.04 -26.66 -15.11
N LEU A 40 -3.13 -26.21 -15.96
CA LEU A 40 -2.18 -25.15 -15.62
C LEU A 40 -2.89 -23.86 -15.21
N LEU A 41 -3.86 -23.38 -15.99
CA LEU A 41 -4.60 -22.16 -15.69
C LEU A 41 -5.42 -22.29 -14.41
N SER A 42 -5.95 -23.48 -14.11
CA SER A 42 -6.64 -23.75 -12.85
C SER A 42 -5.69 -23.71 -11.65
N LEU A 43 -4.50 -24.31 -11.77
CA LEU A 43 -3.48 -24.26 -10.72
C LEU A 43 -2.99 -22.83 -10.47
N VAL A 44 -2.74 -22.05 -11.53
CA VAL A 44 -2.37 -20.63 -11.42
C VAL A 44 -3.51 -19.82 -10.79
N GLY A 45 -4.76 -20.04 -11.22
CA GLY A 45 -5.93 -19.38 -10.67
C GLY A 45 -6.13 -19.68 -9.17
N ILE A 46 -5.98 -20.94 -8.76
CA ILE A 46 -6.05 -21.36 -7.34
C ILE A 46 -4.92 -20.71 -6.54
N PHE A 47 -3.70 -20.72 -7.06
CA PHE A 47 -2.55 -20.10 -6.39
C PHE A 47 -2.76 -18.59 -6.18
N LEU A 48 -3.21 -17.87 -7.20
CA LEU A 48 -3.49 -16.43 -7.11
C LEU A 48 -4.63 -16.17 -6.11
N LEU A 49 -5.74 -16.90 -6.21
CA LEU A 49 -6.88 -16.76 -5.29
C LEU A 49 -6.47 -17.03 -3.84
N ALA A 50 -5.69 -18.08 -3.59
CA ALA A 50 -5.19 -18.41 -2.26
C ALA A 50 -4.32 -17.28 -1.70
N ASN A 51 -3.41 -16.69 -2.50
CA ASN A 51 -2.58 -15.57 -2.05
C ASN A 51 -3.39 -14.28 -1.85
N ILE A 52 -4.40 -14.00 -2.67
CA ILE A 52 -5.32 -12.87 -2.47
C ILE A 52 -6.02 -13.02 -1.12
N ILE A 53 -6.64 -14.19 -0.87
CA ILE A 53 -7.37 -14.46 0.37
C ILE A 53 -6.43 -14.39 1.57
N TYR A 54 -5.28 -15.08 1.53
CA TYR A 54 -4.33 -15.11 2.63
C TYR A 54 -3.87 -13.70 3.03
N ASN A 55 -3.44 -12.89 2.07
CA ASN A 55 -2.94 -11.54 2.34
C ASN A 55 -4.06 -10.58 2.74
N TYR A 56 -5.27 -10.74 2.18
CA TYR A 56 -6.42 -9.93 2.57
C TYR A 56 -6.82 -10.22 4.03
N LEU A 57 -6.92 -11.50 4.40
CA LEU A 57 -7.16 -11.92 5.79
C LEU A 57 -6.04 -11.43 6.72
N GLY A 58 -4.78 -11.52 6.28
CA GLY A 58 -3.63 -10.98 7.01
C GLY A 58 -3.75 -9.48 7.28
N ALA A 59 -4.21 -8.69 6.30
CA ALA A 59 -4.43 -7.26 6.47
C ALA A 59 -5.62 -6.94 7.40
N ILE A 60 -6.69 -7.75 7.35
CA ILE A 60 -7.88 -7.60 8.20
C ILE A 60 -7.57 -7.94 9.66
N PHE A 61 -7.00 -9.12 9.91
CA PHE A 61 -6.94 -9.72 11.25
C PHE A 61 -5.64 -9.44 12.01
N THR A 62 -4.57 -9.04 11.33
CA THR A 62 -3.33 -8.67 12.04
C THR A 62 -3.49 -7.30 12.70
N ASP A 63 -3.29 -7.24 14.02
CA ASP A 63 -3.26 -5.98 14.75
C ASP A 63 -2.14 -5.08 14.19
N PRO A 64 -2.42 -3.83 13.78
CA PRO A 64 -1.42 -2.98 13.12
C PRO A 64 -0.31 -2.47 14.06
N GLY A 65 -0.40 -2.77 15.37
CA GLY A 65 0.51 -2.32 16.41
C GLY A 65 -0.06 -1.14 17.21
N SER A 66 0.24 -1.11 18.51
CA SER A 66 -0.05 0.01 19.42
C SER A 66 1.22 0.38 20.18
N PRO A 67 1.43 1.65 20.53
CA PRO A 67 2.50 2.01 21.46
C PRO A 67 2.22 1.41 22.84
N PRO A 68 3.27 1.02 23.59
CA PRO A 68 3.13 0.53 24.95
C PRO A 68 2.58 1.63 25.87
N GLU A 69 2.08 1.22 27.03
CA GLU A 69 1.75 2.14 28.11
C GLU A 69 3.04 2.47 28.86
N TYR A 70 3.40 3.75 28.95
CA TYR A 70 4.56 4.19 29.72
C TYR A 70 4.12 4.56 31.12
N GLY A 71 4.77 3.98 32.12
CA GLY A 71 4.67 4.44 33.51
C GLY A 71 5.42 5.76 33.73
N GLY A 72 5.13 6.46 34.84
CA GLY A 72 5.66 7.82 35.10
C GLY A 72 7.19 7.97 35.01
N THR A 73 7.97 6.96 35.36
CA THR A 73 9.44 6.96 35.31
C THR A 73 10.02 6.59 33.93
N GLU A 74 9.24 5.92 33.07
CA GLU A 74 9.66 5.49 31.72
C GLU A 74 9.49 6.60 30.66
N MET A 75 8.85 7.71 31.04
CA MET A 75 8.72 8.89 30.18
C MET A 75 10.07 9.55 29.89
N GLU A 76 11.06 9.45 30.79
CA GLU A 76 12.41 10.00 30.60
C GLU A 76 13.27 9.13 29.66
N GLU A 77 13.17 7.80 29.75
CA GLU A 77 13.82 6.87 28.80
C GLU A 77 13.21 6.94 27.39
N GLY A 78 11.95 7.38 27.29
CA GLY A 78 11.26 7.56 26.03
C GLY A 78 11.86 8.62 25.09
N ALA A 79 12.82 9.42 25.56
CA ALA A 79 13.62 10.34 24.76
C ALA A 79 14.35 9.66 23.59
N GLY A 80 14.64 8.35 23.68
CA GLY A 80 15.22 7.55 22.59
C GLY A 80 14.22 7.14 21.48
N MET A 81 12.92 7.29 21.73
CA MET A 81 11.86 6.95 20.75
C MET A 81 11.38 8.15 19.93
N GLY A 82 11.83 9.36 20.28
CA GLY A 82 11.68 10.56 19.47
C GLY A 82 12.52 10.43 18.20
N GLY A 83 11.88 10.33 17.04
CA GLY A 83 12.60 10.36 15.77
C GLY A 83 13.39 11.67 15.62
N LEU A 84 14.54 11.61 14.96
CA LEU A 84 15.28 12.74 14.36
C LEU A 84 15.20 14.11 15.05
N GLY A 85 15.38 14.12 16.38
CA GLY A 85 15.44 15.36 17.16
C GLY A 85 14.13 16.14 17.26
N ASP A 86 12.98 15.50 17.02
CA ASP A 86 11.68 15.99 17.46
C ASP A 86 11.48 15.63 18.94
N GLU A 87 10.94 16.55 19.74
CA GLU A 87 10.43 16.25 21.07
C GLU A 87 9.45 15.07 21.01
N VAL A 88 9.51 14.17 21.99
CA VAL A 88 8.60 13.02 22.08
C VAL A 88 7.17 13.54 22.17
N LYS A 89 6.36 13.29 21.13
CA LYS A 89 5.01 13.83 21.03
C LYS A 89 4.05 12.95 21.83
N GLN A 90 3.28 13.53 22.74
CA GLN A 90 2.22 12.81 23.43
C GLN A 90 0.91 12.83 22.62
N CYS A 91 0.15 11.73 22.65
CA CYS A 91 -1.23 11.69 22.20
C CYS A 91 -2.16 12.15 23.32
N GLN A 92 -2.80 13.29 23.16
CA GLN A 92 -3.77 13.81 24.15
C GLN A 92 -4.99 12.91 24.33
N LYS A 93 -5.45 12.22 23.27
CA LYS A 93 -6.64 11.34 23.33
C LYS A 93 -6.37 10.00 24.00
N CYS A 94 -5.16 9.46 23.82
CA CYS A 94 -4.78 8.17 24.39
C CYS A 94 -3.98 8.32 25.69
N SER A 95 -3.55 9.54 26.03
CA SER A 95 -2.61 9.83 27.12
C SER A 95 -1.32 9.02 27.07
N ARG A 96 -0.84 8.68 25.86
CA ARG A 96 0.37 7.87 25.63
C ARG A 96 1.41 8.62 24.81
N LEU A 97 2.69 8.35 25.03
CA LEU A 97 3.76 8.83 24.15
C LEU A 97 3.60 8.22 22.75
N LYS A 98 3.91 9.00 21.71
CA LYS A 98 3.94 8.53 20.33
C LYS A 98 5.38 8.27 19.94
N PRO A 99 5.76 7.00 19.71
CA PRO A 99 7.02 6.67 19.05
C PRO A 99 7.10 7.33 17.67
N ALA A 100 8.30 7.35 17.08
CA ALA A 100 8.50 7.82 15.72
C ALA A 100 7.51 7.15 14.74
N ARG A 101 6.95 7.92 13.81
CA ARG A 101 6.01 7.45 12.77
C ARG A 101 4.66 6.91 13.31
N CYS A 102 4.40 7.02 14.61
CA CYS A 102 3.12 6.65 15.21
C CYS A 102 2.09 7.78 15.09
N HIS A 103 0.86 7.44 14.66
CA HIS A 103 -0.24 8.39 14.55
C HIS A 103 -1.51 7.87 15.23
N HIS A 104 -2.37 8.79 15.68
CA HIS A 104 -3.66 8.45 16.26
C HIS A 104 -4.71 8.33 15.15
N CYS A 105 -5.36 7.18 15.04
CA CYS A 105 -6.50 6.99 14.17
C CYS A 105 -7.79 7.29 14.94
N SER A 106 -8.55 8.29 14.52
CA SER A 106 -9.85 8.63 15.12
C SER A 106 -10.92 7.56 14.87
N VAL A 107 -10.82 6.81 13.76
CA VAL A 107 -11.80 5.75 13.43
C VAL A 107 -11.60 4.52 14.32
N CYS A 108 -10.35 4.09 14.51
CA CYS A 108 -10.00 3.00 15.43
C CYS A 108 -9.90 3.45 16.89
N ASN A 109 -9.93 4.77 17.15
CA ASN A 109 -9.76 5.41 18.45
C ASN A 109 -8.52 4.95 19.23
N ARG A 110 -7.38 4.80 18.54
CA ARG A 110 -6.10 4.38 19.14
C ARG A 110 -4.91 4.91 18.35
N CYS A 111 -3.75 4.93 19.00
CA CYS A 111 -2.47 5.12 18.33
C CYS A 111 -2.04 3.85 17.60
N VAL A 112 -1.50 4.02 16.40
CA VAL A 112 -1.07 2.95 15.50
C VAL A 112 0.40 3.16 15.13
N LEU A 113 1.22 2.12 15.33
CA LEU A 113 2.65 2.14 15.00
C LEU A 113 2.85 2.21 13.49
N LYS A 114 3.80 3.04 13.03
CA LYS A 114 4.08 3.31 11.61
C LYS A 114 2.80 3.40 10.77
N MET A 115 1.83 4.19 11.25
CA MET A 115 0.50 4.25 10.64
C MET A 115 0.60 4.72 9.19
N ASP A 116 0.02 3.94 8.28
CA ASP A 116 -0.12 4.33 6.88
C ASP A 116 -1.46 5.02 6.64
N HIS A 117 -2.56 4.31 6.87
CA HIS A 117 -3.91 4.86 6.79
C HIS A 117 -4.91 3.96 7.51
N HIS A 118 -6.14 4.45 7.67
CA HIS A 118 -7.28 3.60 7.99
C HIS A 118 -7.94 3.16 6.69
N CYS A 119 -8.11 1.85 6.49
CA CYS A 119 -8.68 1.31 5.27
C CYS A 119 -10.04 0.66 5.56
N PRO A 120 -11.15 1.26 5.09
CA PRO A 120 -12.48 0.69 5.27
C PRO A 120 -12.63 -0.70 4.66
N TRP A 121 -11.93 -0.98 3.55
CA TRP A 121 -11.99 -2.26 2.84
C TRP A 121 -11.41 -3.43 3.64
N VAL A 122 -10.47 -3.18 4.56
CA VAL A 122 -9.99 -4.22 5.50
C VAL A 122 -10.56 -4.04 6.90
N ASN A 123 -11.46 -3.07 7.11
CA ASN A 123 -12.02 -2.68 8.41
C ASN A 123 -10.95 -2.57 9.52
N ASN A 124 -9.76 -2.10 9.16
CA ASN A 124 -8.61 -2.04 10.05
C ASN A 124 -7.69 -0.88 9.63
N CYS A 125 -6.85 -0.43 10.56
CA CYS A 125 -5.72 0.39 10.20
C CYS A 125 -4.65 -0.46 9.51
N VAL A 126 -4.00 0.13 8.50
CA VAL A 126 -2.77 -0.39 7.93
C VAL A 126 -1.62 0.33 8.64
N GLY A 127 -0.76 -0.44 9.30
CA GLY A 127 0.36 0.03 10.11
C GLY A 127 1.53 -0.96 10.10
N PHE A 128 2.39 -0.88 11.11
CA PHE A 128 3.67 -1.59 11.11
C PHE A 128 3.56 -3.10 10.86
N HIS A 129 2.71 -3.81 11.60
CA HIS A 129 2.66 -5.28 11.55
C HIS A 129 1.89 -5.86 10.35
N ASN A 130 0.98 -5.09 9.75
CA ASN A 130 0.10 -5.59 8.69
C ASN A 130 0.32 -4.94 7.31
N TYR A 131 1.20 -3.94 7.19
CA TYR A 131 1.51 -3.29 5.92
C TYR A 131 2.00 -4.28 4.85
N ARG A 132 2.81 -5.29 5.24
CA ARG A 132 3.29 -6.32 4.31
C ARG A 132 2.16 -7.09 3.63
N TYR A 133 1.13 -7.45 4.40
CA TYR A 133 -0.02 -8.21 3.89
C TYR A 133 -0.90 -7.33 3.01
N PHE A 134 -1.16 -6.09 3.44
CA PHE A 134 -1.91 -5.13 2.62
C PHE A 134 -1.23 -4.90 1.27
N TRP A 135 0.08 -4.68 1.26
CA TRP A 135 0.84 -4.46 0.03
C TRP A 135 0.79 -5.67 -0.90
N LEU A 136 1.04 -6.88 -0.37
CA LEU A 136 0.98 -8.11 -1.16
C LEU A 136 -0.44 -8.40 -1.67
N PHE A 137 -1.47 -8.12 -0.87
CA PHE A 137 -2.87 -8.21 -1.29
C PHE A 137 -3.12 -7.36 -2.54
N LEU A 138 -2.67 -6.10 -2.58
CA LEU A 138 -2.84 -5.23 -3.75
C LEU A 138 -2.17 -5.82 -5.00
N VAL A 139 -0.94 -6.32 -4.85
CA VAL A 139 -0.16 -6.88 -5.97
C VAL A 139 -0.75 -8.19 -6.47
N TYR A 140 -1.13 -9.11 -5.57
CA TYR A 140 -1.81 -10.34 -5.96
C TYR A 140 -3.19 -10.10 -6.55
N LEU A 141 -3.93 -9.10 -6.07
CA LEU A 141 -5.23 -8.75 -6.64
C LEU A 141 -5.08 -8.20 -8.05
N ALA A 142 -4.11 -7.29 -8.30
CA ALA A 142 -3.79 -6.81 -9.63
C ALA A 142 -3.37 -7.97 -10.56
N MET A 143 -2.41 -8.80 -10.15
CA MET A 143 -1.98 -9.97 -10.94
C MET A 143 -3.14 -10.94 -11.23
N GLY A 144 -4.03 -11.16 -10.26
CA GLY A 144 -5.24 -11.96 -10.41
C GLY A 144 -6.21 -11.37 -11.44
N CYS A 145 -6.47 -10.07 -11.37
CA CYS A 145 -7.31 -9.37 -12.36
C CYS A 145 -6.68 -9.40 -13.74
N THR A 146 -5.38 -9.09 -13.90
CA THR A 146 -4.67 -9.21 -15.18
C THR A 146 -4.81 -10.63 -15.75
N PHE A 147 -4.61 -11.65 -14.92
CA PHE A 147 -4.72 -13.07 -15.30
C PHE A 147 -6.14 -13.42 -15.79
N VAL A 148 -7.18 -13.01 -15.05
CA VAL A 148 -8.57 -13.26 -15.44
C VAL A 148 -8.93 -12.50 -16.71
N ILE A 149 -8.52 -11.23 -16.86
CA ILE A 149 -8.76 -10.44 -18.07
C ILE A 149 -8.15 -11.13 -19.30
N ALA A 150 -6.89 -11.55 -19.20
CA ALA A 150 -6.18 -12.21 -20.29
C ALA A 150 -6.84 -13.53 -20.71
N THR A 151 -7.30 -14.32 -19.73
CA THR A 151 -7.94 -15.62 -19.97
C THR A 151 -9.39 -15.50 -20.45
N VAL A 152 -10.13 -14.49 -19.99
CA VAL A 152 -11.56 -14.30 -20.32
C VAL A 152 -11.80 -13.44 -21.56
N ALA A 153 -10.80 -12.72 -22.07
CA ALA A 153 -10.97 -11.79 -23.20
C ALA A 153 -11.65 -12.41 -24.43
N ARG A 154 -11.29 -13.65 -24.81
CA ARG A 154 -11.94 -14.37 -25.93
C ARG A 154 -13.38 -14.74 -25.59
N ALA A 155 -13.61 -15.32 -24.41
CA ALA A 155 -14.94 -15.67 -23.92
C ALA A 155 -15.88 -14.46 -23.89
N PHE A 156 -15.37 -13.32 -23.41
CA PHE A 156 -16.07 -12.03 -23.40
C PHE A 156 -16.45 -11.59 -24.82
N TYR A 157 -15.49 -11.62 -25.76
CA TYR A 157 -15.75 -11.26 -27.14
C TYR A 157 -16.87 -12.11 -27.76
N VAL A 158 -16.82 -13.43 -27.58
CA VAL A 158 -17.83 -14.36 -28.08
C VAL A 158 -19.19 -14.15 -27.39
N ALA A 159 -19.20 -13.91 -26.08
CA ALA A 159 -20.43 -13.68 -25.32
C ALA A 159 -21.18 -12.42 -25.76
N ILE A 160 -20.45 -11.36 -26.16
CA ILE A 160 -21.03 -10.06 -26.50
C ILE A 160 -21.25 -9.89 -28.01
N PHE A 161 -20.25 -10.20 -28.83
CA PHE A 161 -20.25 -9.83 -30.25
C PHE A 161 -20.65 -10.97 -31.18
N THR A 162 -20.43 -12.23 -30.79
CA THR A 162 -20.82 -13.40 -31.59
C THR A 162 -21.63 -14.42 -30.79
N PRO A 163 -22.73 -14.01 -30.11
CA PRO A 163 -23.44 -14.86 -29.16
C PRO A 163 -24.05 -16.13 -29.77
N ARG A 164 -24.24 -16.19 -31.09
CA ARG A 164 -24.68 -17.40 -31.82
C ARG A 164 -23.60 -18.48 -31.92
N GLN A 165 -22.33 -18.12 -31.78
CA GLN A 165 -21.18 -19.02 -31.77
C GLN A 165 -20.77 -19.44 -30.36
N SER A 166 -21.48 -18.93 -29.35
CA SER A 166 -21.17 -19.15 -27.94
C SER A 166 -21.71 -20.50 -27.49
N GLU A 167 -20.83 -21.37 -27.00
CA GLU A 167 -21.22 -22.65 -26.37
C GLU A 167 -21.66 -22.47 -24.91
N PHE A 168 -21.50 -21.27 -24.34
CA PHE A 168 -21.88 -20.97 -22.97
C PHE A 168 -23.41 -20.97 -22.80
N PRO A 169 -23.93 -21.49 -21.68
CA PRO A 169 -25.34 -21.34 -21.34
C PRO A 169 -25.71 -19.86 -21.15
N PHE A 170 -27.00 -19.51 -21.27
CA PHE A 170 -27.46 -18.12 -21.17
C PHE A 170 -26.91 -17.40 -19.92
N PHE A 171 -27.00 -18.05 -18.75
CA PHE A 171 -26.47 -17.54 -17.50
C PHE A 171 -24.94 -17.41 -17.51
N GLY A 172 -24.24 -18.41 -18.04
CA GLY A 172 -22.77 -18.40 -18.15
C GLY A 172 -22.25 -17.23 -18.99
N ARG A 173 -22.93 -16.87 -20.08
CA ARG A 173 -22.59 -15.68 -20.88
C ARG A 173 -22.63 -14.39 -20.07
N GLN A 174 -23.67 -14.22 -19.24
CA GLN A 174 -23.79 -13.04 -18.38
C GLN A 174 -22.68 -13.02 -17.31
N CYS A 175 -22.38 -14.18 -16.71
CA CYS A 175 -21.30 -14.31 -15.74
C CYS A 175 -19.94 -13.93 -16.35
N VAL A 176 -19.60 -14.45 -17.52
CA VAL A 176 -18.37 -14.14 -18.26
C VAL A 176 -18.29 -12.65 -18.58
N ALA A 177 -19.37 -12.07 -19.11
CA ALA A 177 -19.43 -10.64 -19.44
C ALA A 177 -19.17 -9.75 -18.22
N LEU A 178 -19.88 -10.00 -17.12
CA LEU A 178 -19.71 -9.27 -15.87
C LEU A 178 -18.31 -9.47 -15.26
N THR A 179 -17.76 -10.69 -15.37
CA THR A 179 -16.41 -10.99 -14.85
C THR A 179 -15.36 -10.12 -15.52
N PHE A 180 -15.39 -9.99 -16.86
CA PHE A 180 -14.46 -9.14 -17.59
C PHE A 180 -14.58 -7.67 -17.16
N VAL A 181 -15.81 -7.14 -17.11
CA VAL A 181 -16.06 -5.74 -16.73
C VAL A 181 -15.62 -5.45 -15.29
N ILE A 182 -15.96 -6.32 -14.35
CA ILE A 182 -15.56 -6.19 -12.94
C ILE A 182 -14.04 -6.25 -12.82
N CYS A 183 -13.37 -7.21 -13.48
CA CYS A 183 -11.92 -7.31 -13.41
C CYS A 183 -11.22 -6.09 -14.01
N CYS A 184 -11.69 -5.56 -15.15
CA CYS A 184 -11.16 -4.33 -15.73
C CYS A 184 -11.32 -3.12 -14.79
N ALA A 185 -12.47 -2.99 -14.12
CA ALA A 185 -12.72 -1.90 -13.17
C ALA A 185 -11.83 -2.01 -11.92
N ILE A 186 -11.69 -3.22 -11.36
CA ILE A 186 -10.80 -3.49 -10.23
C ILE A 186 -9.34 -3.23 -10.65
N GLU A 187 -8.92 -3.73 -11.81
CA GLU A 187 -7.54 -3.61 -12.30
C GLU A 187 -7.12 -2.15 -12.44
N LEU A 188 -7.96 -1.30 -13.01
CA LEU A 188 -7.67 0.13 -13.14
C LEU A 188 -7.41 0.78 -11.77
N ALA A 189 -8.27 0.51 -10.79
CA ALA A 189 -8.13 1.05 -9.44
C ALA A 189 -6.89 0.49 -8.72
N MET A 190 -6.67 -0.83 -8.83
CA MET A 190 -5.59 -1.52 -8.15
C MET A 190 -4.22 -1.18 -8.75
N CYS A 191 -4.11 -0.98 -10.06
CA CYS A 191 -2.85 -0.57 -10.68
C CYS A 191 -2.36 0.77 -10.16
N VAL A 192 -3.26 1.75 -10.01
CA VAL A 192 -2.93 3.07 -9.46
C VAL A 192 -2.49 2.94 -8.00
N LEU A 193 -3.27 2.22 -7.19
CA LEU A 193 -3.00 2.07 -5.77
C LEU A 193 -1.71 1.25 -5.51
N ALA A 194 -1.53 0.13 -6.20
CA ALA A 194 -0.34 -0.70 -6.12
C ALA A 194 0.91 0.07 -6.56
N THR A 195 0.86 0.82 -7.65
CA THR A 195 1.99 1.66 -8.10
C THR A 195 2.38 2.69 -7.05
N PHE A 196 1.39 3.34 -6.43
CA PHE A 196 1.63 4.28 -5.34
C PHE A 196 2.30 3.60 -4.15
N HIS A 197 1.81 2.45 -3.71
CA HIS A 197 2.40 1.71 -2.59
C HIS A 197 3.77 1.09 -2.90
N VAL A 198 4.04 0.73 -4.17
CA VAL A 198 5.39 0.37 -4.64
C VAL A 198 6.33 1.56 -4.45
N TYR A 199 5.92 2.77 -4.86
CA TYR A 199 6.72 3.98 -4.65
C TYR A 199 6.98 4.24 -3.15
N LEU A 200 5.95 4.15 -2.31
CA LEU A 200 6.06 4.32 -0.86
C LEU A 200 7.04 3.31 -0.22
N ALA A 201 6.92 2.03 -0.59
CA ALA A 201 7.83 0.98 -0.11
C ALA A 201 9.28 1.21 -0.57
N LEU A 202 9.49 1.59 -1.83
CA LEU A 202 10.81 1.87 -2.39
C LEU A 202 11.48 3.11 -1.78
N THR A 203 10.70 4.06 -1.29
CA THR A 203 11.18 5.33 -0.70
C THR A 203 11.03 5.39 0.82
N ASN A 204 10.61 4.29 1.45
CA ASN A 204 10.39 4.12 2.89
C ASN A 204 9.65 5.28 3.56
N GLN A 205 8.44 5.54 3.08
CA GLN A 205 7.54 6.51 3.67
C GLN A 205 6.14 5.92 3.70
N THR A 206 5.37 6.25 4.72
CA THR A 206 3.93 5.95 4.76
C THR A 206 3.14 6.97 3.93
N THR A 207 1.86 6.73 3.68
CA THR A 207 0.96 7.69 3.02
C THR A 207 0.91 9.03 3.78
N LEU A 208 0.84 8.99 5.12
CA LEU A 208 0.88 10.19 5.97
C LEU A 208 2.21 10.95 5.83
N GLU A 209 3.32 10.22 5.84
CA GLU A 209 4.65 10.81 5.68
C GLU A 209 4.85 11.36 4.27
N PHE A 210 4.32 10.71 3.24
CA PHE A 210 4.36 11.22 1.88
C PHE A 210 3.70 12.60 1.80
N GLN A 211 2.50 12.76 2.37
CA GLN A 211 1.82 14.06 2.42
C GLN A 211 2.65 15.11 3.17
N LEU A 212 3.21 14.76 4.34
CA LEU A 212 4.09 15.65 5.09
C LEU A 212 5.36 16.02 4.30
N ASN A 213 5.95 15.05 3.62
CA ASN A 213 7.15 15.20 2.82
C ASN A 213 6.90 16.06 1.59
N LEU A 214 5.71 16.03 0.97
CA LEU A 214 5.35 16.93 -0.13
C LEU A 214 5.41 18.39 0.33
N HIS A 215 4.78 18.73 1.45
CA HIS A 215 4.84 20.08 2.02
C HIS A 215 6.27 20.47 2.41
N THR A 216 7.01 19.54 3.02
CA THR A 216 8.39 19.78 3.45
C THR A 216 9.33 20.00 2.26
N ARG A 217 9.16 19.23 1.18
CA ARG A 217 9.91 19.39 -0.09
C ARG A 217 9.63 20.75 -0.73
N ALA A 218 8.37 21.18 -0.77
CA ALA A 218 7.99 22.48 -1.31
C ALA A 218 8.65 23.62 -0.51
N ARG A 219 8.60 23.55 0.83
CA ARG A 219 9.25 24.54 1.70
C ARG A 219 10.78 24.52 1.60
N ALA A 220 11.39 23.34 1.55
CA ALA A 220 12.83 23.20 1.38
C ALA A 220 13.28 23.83 0.05
N ARG A 221 12.56 23.54 -1.05
CA ARG A 221 12.82 24.14 -2.36
C ARG A 221 12.72 25.67 -2.32
N TRP A 222 11.71 26.21 -1.64
CA TRP A 222 11.57 27.67 -1.45
C TRP A 222 12.77 28.28 -0.72
N ASN A 223 13.27 27.60 0.30
CA ASN A 223 14.43 28.03 1.09
C ASN A 223 15.78 27.73 0.41
N GLY A 224 15.77 27.20 -0.82
CA GLY A 224 16.97 26.79 -1.52
C GLY A 224 17.70 25.65 -0.79
N VAL A 225 16.97 24.62 -0.39
CA VAL A 225 17.50 23.44 0.30
C VAL A 225 16.90 22.18 -0.34
N ASN A 226 17.70 21.14 -0.50
CA ASN A 226 17.19 19.84 -0.94
C ASN A 226 16.68 19.02 0.24
N PHE A 227 15.41 18.64 0.21
CA PHE A 227 14.85 17.71 1.19
C PHE A 227 15.20 16.26 0.82
N ARG A 228 15.71 15.51 1.80
CA ARG A 228 15.90 14.06 1.71
C ARG A 228 15.03 13.39 2.76
N ASN A 229 14.25 12.37 2.35
CA ASN A 229 13.51 11.55 3.31
C ASN A 229 14.53 10.84 4.22
N PRO A 230 14.53 11.10 5.54
CA PRO A 230 15.55 10.55 6.41
C PRO A 230 15.39 9.06 6.68
N TYR A 231 14.21 8.48 6.43
CA TYR A 231 14.00 7.03 6.51
C TYR A 231 14.35 6.30 5.21
N ASP A 232 14.66 6.99 4.12
CA ASP A 232 15.07 6.35 2.87
C ASP A 232 16.51 5.83 2.97
N LEU A 233 16.67 4.53 3.25
CA LEU A 233 17.94 3.83 3.41
C LEU A 233 18.45 3.21 2.11
N GLY A 234 17.80 3.52 0.98
CA GLY A 234 18.02 2.90 -0.32
C GLY A 234 17.09 1.71 -0.59
N ARG A 235 16.70 1.54 -1.86
CA ARG A 235 15.63 0.63 -2.31
C ARG A 235 15.68 -0.77 -1.69
N LYS A 236 16.83 -1.44 -1.70
CA LYS A 236 16.98 -2.79 -1.14
C LYS A 236 16.64 -2.84 0.35
N ARG A 237 17.22 -1.94 1.15
CA ARG A 237 16.99 -1.87 2.59
C ARG A 237 15.57 -1.45 2.92
N ASN A 238 15.00 -0.55 2.14
CA ASN A 238 13.61 -0.11 2.29
C ASN A 238 12.63 -1.28 2.07
N MET A 239 12.85 -2.09 1.03
CA MET A 239 12.06 -3.29 0.79
C MET A 239 12.24 -4.32 1.91
N GLN A 240 13.46 -4.52 2.41
CA GLN A 240 13.71 -5.42 3.54
C GLN A 240 12.98 -4.99 4.82
N GLN A 241 12.79 -3.68 5.04
CA GLN A 241 11.97 -3.19 6.16
C GLN A 241 10.48 -3.49 6.03
N VAL A 242 9.99 -3.82 4.83
CA VAL A 242 8.58 -4.18 4.60
C VAL A 242 8.40 -5.69 4.54
N PHE A 243 9.29 -6.39 3.84
CA PHE A 243 9.10 -7.79 3.46
C PHE A 243 10.07 -8.76 4.14
N GLY A 244 11.00 -8.26 4.94
CA GLY A 244 12.03 -9.07 5.59
C GLY A 244 13.26 -9.35 4.71
N PRO A 245 14.21 -10.12 5.24
CA PRO A 245 15.51 -10.33 4.61
C PRO A 245 15.46 -11.31 3.42
N SER A 246 14.38 -12.10 3.29
CA SER A 246 14.23 -13.11 2.23
C SER A 246 14.31 -12.51 0.82
N ARG A 247 14.90 -13.25 -0.12
CA ARG A 247 15.07 -12.83 -1.52
C ARG A 247 13.84 -13.13 -2.37
N PHE A 248 13.74 -12.50 -3.54
CA PHE A 248 12.73 -12.86 -4.54
C PHE A 248 12.97 -14.29 -5.05
N PRO A 249 11.92 -15.12 -5.24
CA PRO A 249 10.48 -14.82 -5.06
C PRO A 249 9.92 -15.09 -3.65
N ILE A 250 10.74 -15.58 -2.71
CA ILE A 250 10.29 -16.03 -1.38
C ILE A 250 9.55 -14.92 -0.61
N TRP A 251 10.02 -13.67 -0.67
CA TRP A 251 9.36 -12.55 0.03
C TRP A 251 7.94 -12.23 -0.48
N MET A 252 7.55 -12.73 -1.66
CA MET A 252 6.16 -12.63 -2.13
C MET A 252 5.23 -13.65 -1.45
N MET A 253 5.78 -14.62 -0.72
CA MET A 253 5.05 -15.66 -0.01
C MET A 253 5.30 -15.50 1.50
N PRO A 254 4.54 -14.62 2.19
CA PRO A 254 4.82 -14.22 3.57
C PRO A 254 4.68 -15.34 4.60
N TYR A 255 4.07 -16.46 4.22
CA TYR A 255 4.02 -17.70 5.01
C TYR A 255 5.31 -18.55 4.89
N LEU A 256 6.18 -18.26 3.92
CA LEU A 256 7.52 -18.85 3.77
C LEU A 256 8.63 -17.86 4.11
N ALA A 257 8.38 -16.57 3.91
CA ALA A 257 9.36 -15.51 4.11
C ALA A 257 9.62 -15.25 5.60
N GLU A 258 10.87 -14.92 5.91
CA GLU A 258 11.25 -14.40 7.21
C GLU A 258 10.56 -13.05 7.46
N PRO A 259 10.03 -12.81 8.68
CA PRO A 259 9.37 -11.55 9.00
C PRO A 259 10.35 -10.36 8.96
N PRO A 260 9.85 -9.13 8.68
CA PRO A 260 10.67 -7.93 8.76
C PRO A 260 11.16 -7.69 10.19
N GLU A 261 12.41 -7.23 10.31
CA GLU A 261 12.99 -6.81 11.58
C GLU A 261 12.41 -5.49 12.07
N GLY A 262 12.33 -5.32 13.40
CA GLY A 262 11.92 -4.09 14.07
C GLY A 262 10.72 -4.28 14.99
N ASP A 263 10.60 -3.37 15.97
CA ASP A 263 9.53 -3.35 16.98
C ASP A 263 8.40 -2.36 16.64
N GLY A 264 8.58 -1.55 15.60
CA GLY A 264 7.66 -0.48 15.22
C GLY A 264 7.72 0.76 16.12
N LEU A 265 8.59 0.75 17.14
CA LEU A 265 8.81 1.84 18.09
C LEU A 265 10.00 2.71 17.66
N SER A 266 11.05 2.06 17.14
CA SER A 266 12.27 2.71 16.68
C SER A 266 12.54 2.40 15.20
N PHE A 267 13.08 3.40 14.49
CA PHE A 267 13.38 3.26 13.06
C PHE A 267 14.76 3.82 12.76
N ARG A 268 15.58 3.03 12.06
CA ARG A 268 16.85 3.51 11.53
C ARG A 268 16.60 4.67 10.55
N ALA A 269 17.28 5.77 10.78
CA ALA A 269 17.24 6.96 9.94
C ALA A 269 18.66 7.44 9.60
N LEU A 270 18.80 8.20 8.51
CA LEU A 270 20.07 8.77 8.03
C LEU A 270 20.55 9.99 8.85
N GLY A 271 19.93 10.29 10.00
CA GLY A 271 20.12 11.54 10.74
C GLY A 271 19.06 12.59 10.40
N LYS A 272 19.14 13.77 11.04
CA LYS A 272 18.17 14.88 10.83
C LYS A 272 18.01 15.13 9.32
N PRO A 273 16.81 15.52 8.83
CA PRO A 273 16.63 15.84 7.42
C PRO A 273 17.77 16.75 6.98
N ALA A 274 18.60 16.28 6.06
CA ALA A 274 19.81 17.01 5.68
C ALA A 274 19.37 18.32 5.02
N VAL A 275 19.49 19.42 5.76
CA VAL A 275 19.35 20.78 5.22
C VAL A 275 20.62 21.06 4.43
N LEU A 276 20.76 20.46 3.25
CA LEU A 276 21.84 20.79 2.33
C LEU A 276 21.56 22.17 1.77
N ARG A 277 22.24 23.21 2.29
CA ARG A 277 22.17 24.57 1.73
C ARG A 277 22.54 24.48 0.25
N LEU A 278 21.65 24.91 -0.64
CA LEU A 278 22.07 25.21 -2.01
C LEU A 278 23.11 26.35 -1.94
N PRO A 279 24.07 26.41 -2.88
CA PRO A 279 24.91 27.58 -3.04
C PRO A 279 23.99 28.81 -3.14
N GLN A 280 24.29 29.83 -2.32
CA GLN A 280 23.53 31.08 -2.34
C GLN A 280 23.49 31.57 -3.79
N ARG A 281 22.28 31.83 -4.33
CA ARG A 281 22.21 32.60 -5.57
C ARG A 281 22.90 33.93 -5.27
N PRO A 282 23.85 34.38 -6.12
CA PRO A 282 24.42 35.70 -5.94
C PRO A 282 23.28 36.69 -5.87
N LYS A 283 23.28 37.53 -4.83
CA LYS A 283 22.35 38.65 -4.75
C LYS A 283 22.54 39.42 -6.05
N CYS A 284 21.47 39.56 -6.84
CA CYS A 284 21.46 40.55 -7.89
C CYS A 284 21.54 41.89 -7.16
N ASP A 285 22.74 42.47 -7.11
CA ASP A 285 22.92 43.84 -6.65
C ASP A 285 22.06 44.71 -7.55
N ARG A 286 21.01 45.31 -6.98
CA ARG A 286 20.29 46.36 -7.69
C ARG A 286 21.30 47.47 -7.93
N PRO A 287 21.50 47.93 -9.17
CA PRO A 287 22.40 49.03 -9.42
C PRO A 287 21.92 50.24 -8.62
N ALA A 288 22.84 50.83 -7.86
CA ALA A 288 22.61 52.06 -7.12
C ALA A 288 22.17 53.13 -8.12
N THR A 289 20.94 53.62 -7.97
CA THR A 289 20.50 54.82 -8.66
C THR A 289 21.29 56.00 -8.10
N HIS A 290 22.34 56.41 -8.82
CA HIS A 290 23.03 57.65 -8.55
C HIS A 290 22.06 58.82 -8.73
N ASN A 291 21.80 59.53 -7.64
CA ASN A 291 21.30 60.89 -7.69
C ASN A 291 22.32 61.76 -8.44
N ALA A 292 21.94 62.24 -9.62
CA ALA A 292 22.59 63.38 -10.25
C ALA A 292 21.65 64.58 -10.11
N ALA A 293 21.97 65.44 -9.15
CA ALA A 293 21.56 66.83 -9.16
C ALA A 293 22.65 67.63 -9.89
N ALA A 294 22.29 68.42 -10.89
CA ALA A 294 22.90 69.69 -11.29
C ALA A 294 22.40 70.11 -12.69
N GLY A 295 21.97 71.36 -12.82
CA GLY A 295 21.74 72.05 -14.09
C GLY A 295 20.43 72.82 -14.13
#